data_AF-A0A9Q0T8L8-F1
#
_entry.id   AF-A0A9Q0T8L8-F1
#
_cell.length_a   1.000
_cell.length_b   1.000
_cell.length_c   1.000
_cell.angle_alpha   90.00
_cell.angle_beta   90.00
_cell.angle_gamma   90.00
#
_symmetry.space_group_name_H-M   'P 1'
#
loop_
_entity.id
_entity.type
_entity.pdbx_description
1 polymer ?
#
loop_
_entity_poly.entity_id
_entity_poly.type
_entity_poly.pdbx_seq_one_letter_code
_entity_poly.pdbx_strand_id
1 'polypeptide(L)'
;MRFPLNLEVWKLGTVNYLEELKLQEKLFSDRKAHKIPDVLVSLQLPPTYTLGKWQTDHNLLIPVMNLKRYHGKQRKGLNRSAHRLHSNPKTPRPYFLDPLLKIGANGASISSGITSHGLAFNTDPGLDYFQHIVPCGIADKEVTSLRRETGTVLPSEDVIHEQLISCFARIFGFKNLILKENKSILLDNGKSERHVD
;
A
#
# COMPACT_ATOMS: atom_id res chain seq x y z
N MET A 1 -13.84 -26.20 -15.84
CA MET A 1 -13.79 -24.75 -16.17
C MET A 1 -13.43 -23.97 -14.92
N ARG A 2 -12.57 -22.95 -15.00
CA ARG A 2 -12.55 -21.89 -13.96
C ARG A 2 -13.77 -21.01 -14.22
N PHE A 3 -14.58 -20.77 -13.19
CA PHE A 3 -15.61 -19.72 -13.21
C PHE A 3 -14.96 -18.36 -13.55
N PRO A 4 -15.68 -17.40 -14.15
CA PRO A 4 -15.15 -16.07 -14.39
C PRO A 4 -14.64 -15.49 -13.06
N LEU A 5 -13.38 -15.06 -13.05
CA LEU A 5 -12.78 -14.47 -11.87
C LEU A 5 -13.41 -13.08 -11.67
N ASN A 6 -14.23 -12.97 -10.63
CA ASN A 6 -14.80 -11.72 -10.14
C ASN A 6 -13.78 -11.05 -9.21
N LEU A 7 -13.55 -9.75 -9.40
CA LEU A 7 -12.74 -8.93 -8.51
C LEU A 7 -13.61 -7.82 -7.94
N GLU A 8 -13.77 -7.78 -6.62
CA GLU A 8 -14.26 -6.57 -5.98
C GLU A 8 -13.14 -5.55 -5.90
N VAL A 9 -13.43 -4.29 -6.24
CA VAL A 9 -12.46 -3.21 -6.21
C VAL A 9 -12.94 -2.11 -5.27
N TRP A 10 -12.22 -1.93 -4.16
CA TRP A 10 -12.62 -1.02 -3.10
C TRP A 10 -11.78 0.26 -3.18
N LYS A 11 -12.37 1.35 -3.68
CA LYS A 11 -11.73 2.68 -3.70
C LYS A 11 -11.98 3.39 -2.37
N LEU A 12 -10.92 3.61 -1.57
CA LEU A 12 -11.06 4.19 -0.22
C LEU A 12 -10.55 5.65 -0.12
N GLY A 13 -9.76 6.11 -1.08
CA GLY A 13 -9.06 7.39 -1.00
C GLY A 13 -7.94 7.35 0.05
N THR A 14 -7.68 8.46 0.74
CA THR A 14 -6.67 8.52 1.80
C THR A 14 -7.15 7.87 3.10
N VAL A 15 -6.39 6.89 3.60
CA VAL A 15 -6.71 6.09 4.80
C VAL A 15 -5.52 6.11 5.78
N ASN A 16 -5.74 5.98 7.09
CA ASN A 16 -4.62 5.83 8.03
C ASN A 16 -3.99 4.43 7.91
N TYR A 17 -2.67 4.33 7.99
CA TYR A 17 -1.96 3.05 7.91
C TYR A 17 -2.44 1.99 8.93
N LEU A 18 -2.86 2.41 10.14
CA LEU A 18 -3.37 1.46 11.14
C LEU A 18 -4.79 0.98 10.85
N GLU A 19 -5.61 1.79 10.18
CA GLU A 19 -6.95 1.40 9.72
C GLU A 19 -6.85 0.47 8.51
N GLU A 20 -5.93 0.79 7.60
CA GLU A 20 -5.56 -0.04 6.45
C GLU A 20 -5.08 -1.43 6.87
N LEU A 21 -4.18 -1.52 7.85
CA LEU A 21 -3.67 -2.79 8.35
C LEU A 21 -4.78 -3.65 8.99
N LYS A 22 -5.65 -3.05 9.81
CA LYS A 22 -6.83 -3.74 10.38
C LYS A 22 -7.77 -4.24 9.28
N LEU A 23 -8.00 -3.44 8.24
CA LEU A 23 -8.81 -3.84 7.11
C LEU A 23 -8.18 -5.03 6.36
N GLN A 24 -6.86 -5.01 6.12
CA GLN A 24 -6.16 -6.16 5.54
C GLN A 24 -6.33 -7.43 6.38
N GLU A 25 -6.18 -7.34 7.72
CA GLU A 25 -6.33 -8.48 8.63
C GLU A 25 -7.77 -9.04 8.60
N LYS A 26 -8.78 -8.16 8.57
CA LYS A 26 -10.18 -8.55 8.40
C LYS A 26 -10.44 -9.23 7.06
N LEU A 27 -10.03 -8.60 5.94
CA LEU A 27 -10.21 -9.14 4.59
C LEU A 27 -9.49 -10.48 4.42
N PHE A 28 -8.27 -10.63 4.93
CA PHE A 28 -7.55 -11.89 4.93
C PHE A 28 -8.33 -12.99 5.67
N SER A 29 -8.87 -12.66 6.84
CA SER A 29 -9.65 -13.60 7.67
C SER A 29 -10.97 -14.00 6.99
N ASP A 30 -11.72 -13.04 6.45
CA ASP A 30 -12.97 -13.28 5.73
C ASP A 30 -12.73 -14.07 4.43
N ARG A 31 -11.65 -13.77 3.70
CA ARG A 31 -11.26 -14.50 2.47
C ARG A 31 -10.84 -15.93 2.76
N LYS A 32 -10.13 -16.16 3.88
CA LYS A 32 -9.74 -17.49 4.39
C LYS A 32 -10.96 -18.30 4.87
N ALA A 33 -11.98 -17.62 5.40
CA ALA A 33 -13.26 -18.21 5.74
C ALA A 33 -14.23 -18.34 4.53
N HIS A 34 -13.78 -18.05 3.30
CA HIS A 34 -14.57 -18.08 2.06
C HIS A 34 -15.83 -17.18 2.07
N LYS A 35 -15.87 -16.14 2.93
CA LYS A 35 -17.01 -15.21 3.06
C LYS A 35 -17.06 -14.13 1.99
N ILE A 36 -15.92 -13.84 1.35
CA ILE A 36 -15.77 -12.78 0.34
C ILE A 36 -15.04 -13.31 -0.90
N PRO A 37 -15.28 -12.72 -2.09
CA PRO A 37 -14.49 -12.99 -3.29
C PRO A 37 -13.08 -12.39 -3.17
N ASP A 38 -12.29 -12.43 -4.25
CA ASP A 38 -11.03 -11.70 -4.31
C ASP A 38 -11.31 -10.18 -4.29
N VAL A 39 -10.53 -9.44 -3.49
CA VAL A 39 -10.68 -7.99 -3.29
C VAL A 39 -9.37 -7.28 -3.62
N LEU A 40 -9.43 -6.26 -4.47
CA LEU A 40 -8.37 -5.27 -4.69
C LEU A 40 -8.73 -3.98 -3.94
N VAL A 41 -7.93 -3.61 -2.94
CA VAL A 41 -8.09 -2.34 -2.23
C VAL A 41 -7.22 -1.27 -2.90
N SER A 42 -7.81 -0.14 -3.25
CA SER A 42 -7.16 1.01 -3.89
C SER A 42 -7.27 2.22 -2.97
N LEU A 43 -6.13 2.71 -2.47
CA LEU A 43 -6.06 3.75 -1.45
C LEU A 43 -4.76 4.55 -1.53
N GLN A 44 -4.71 5.63 -0.76
CA GLN A 44 -3.50 6.39 -0.46
C GLN A 44 -3.25 6.40 1.04
N LEU A 45 -2.00 6.66 1.42
CA LEU A 45 -1.59 6.88 2.81
C LEU A 45 -1.07 8.32 2.96
N PRO A 46 -1.26 8.99 4.10
CA PRO A 46 -0.55 10.24 4.41
C PRO A 46 0.97 10.00 4.51
N PRO A 47 1.83 11.05 4.54
CA PRO A 47 3.29 10.92 4.72
C PRO A 47 3.69 10.19 6.02
N THR A 48 4.32 9.03 5.86
CA THR A 48 4.35 7.89 6.81
C THR A 48 5.71 7.14 6.45
N TYR A 49 6.35 6.28 7.29
CA TYR A 49 7.49 5.36 6.93
C TYR A 49 7.35 3.90 7.49
N THR A 50 7.36 2.81 6.70
CA THR A 50 7.32 1.42 7.26
C THR A 50 8.71 0.84 7.52
N LEU A 51 8.91 0.42 8.77
CA LEU A 51 9.89 -0.62 9.04
C LEU A 51 9.17 -1.98 9.12
N GLY A 52 9.74 -3.02 8.52
CA GLY A 52 9.25 -4.39 8.68
C GLY A 52 10.18 -5.25 9.53
N LYS A 53 9.79 -6.52 9.66
CA LYS A 53 10.25 -7.47 10.69
C LYS A 53 11.78 -7.63 10.86
N TRP A 54 12.60 -7.26 9.87
CA TRP A 54 14.04 -7.51 9.87
C TRP A 54 14.88 -6.23 9.68
N GLN A 55 14.38 -5.07 10.12
CA GLN A 55 15.09 -3.80 10.01
C GLN A 55 15.79 -3.39 11.31
N THR A 56 17.02 -2.93 11.14
CA THR A 56 17.80 -2.17 12.11
C THR A 56 17.69 -0.66 11.82
N ASP A 57 17.90 0.18 12.83
CA ASP A 57 17.77 1.65 12.72
C ASP A 57 18.65 2.28 11.62
N HIS A 58 19.70 1.59 11.15
CA HIS A 58 20.63 2.02 10.11
C HIS A 58 20.00 2.37 8.74
N ASN A 59 18.76 1.95 8.46
CA ASN A 59 18.06 2.35 7.24
C ASN A 59 17.38 3.73 7.34
N LEU A 60 17.38 4.34 8.53
CA LEU A 60 16.92 5.71 8.75
C LEU A 60 18.13 6.65 8.76
N LEU A 61 18.15 7.61 7.83
CA LEU A 61 19.21 8.61 7.73
C LEU A 61 19.05 9.76 8.74
N ILE A 62 17.89 9.81 9.42
CA ILE A 62 17.64 10.73 10.54
C ILE A 62 17.15 9.96 11.78
N PRO A 63 17.47 10.42 13.01
CA PRO A 63 16.98 9.80 14.23
C PRO A 63 15.45 9.68 14.26
N VAL A 64 14.93 8.57 14.80
CA VAL A 64 13.46 8.29 14.91
C VAL A 64 12.70 9.42 15.61
N MET A 65 13.35 10.17 16.48
CA MET A 65 12.76 11.33 17.16
C MET A 65 12.53 12.53 16.21
N ASN A 66 13.39 12.70 15.20
CA ASN A 66 13.30 13.78 14.21
C ASN A 66 12.22 13.51 13.16
N LEU A 67 11.91 12.24 12.83
CA LEU A 67 10.75 11.90 11.98
C LEU A 67 9.43 12.52 12.49
N LYS A 68 9.30 12.73 13.82
CA LYS A 68 8.13 13.40 14.42
C LYS A 68 8.13 14.93 14.32
N ARG A 69 9.27 15.55 13.99
CA ARG A 69 9.35 16.99 13.72
C ARG A 69 8.85 17.31 12.31
N TYR A 70 9.02 16.39 11.37
CA TYR A 70 8.48 16.53 10.02
C TYR A 70 6.98 16.20 9.96
N HIS A 71 6.46 15.23 10.73
CA HIS A 71 5.00 14.98 10.83
C HIS A 71 4.49 14.55 12.22
N GLY A 72 3.20 14.85 12.47
CA GLY A 72 2.54 14.76 13.78
C GLY A 72 2.65 13.42 14.55
N LYS A 73 2.57 13.57 15.88
CA LYS A 73 2.66 12.54 16.95
C LYS A 73 2.09 11.17 16.53
N GLN A 74 2.80 10.08 16.87
CA GLN A 74 2.42 9.07 17.89
C GLN A 74 3.63 8.12 18.17
N ARG A 75 3.57 7.34 19.26
CA ARG A 75 4.34 6.11 19.61
C ARG A 75 3.24 5.10 20.00
N LYS A 76 3.34 3.78 19.76
CA LYS A 76 4.40 2.81 20.05
C LYS A 76 4.42 1.76 18.92
N GLY A 77 5.60 1.25 18.53
CA GLY A 77 5.77 0.41 17.33
C GLY A 77 5.98 1.28 16.08
N LEU A 78 7.10 1.07 15.38
CA LEU A 78 7.61 1.97 14.35
C LEU A 78 7.00 1.65 12.96
N ASN A 79 5.71 1.92 12.83
CA ASN A 79 4.88 1.49 11.70
C ASN A 79 4.20 2.66 10.99
N ARG A 80 4.67 3.00 9.80
CA ARG A 80 4.02 4.00 8.93
C ARG A 80 3.99 3.55 7.43
N SER A 81 4.50 4.26 6.40
CA SER A 81 4.03 4.16 4.97
C SER A 81 4.52 2.96 4.18
N ALA A 82 3.91 2.75 3.01
CA ALA A 82 4.23 1.73 2.02
C ALA A 82 5.64 1.77 1.38
N HIS A 83 6.66 2.38 2.00
CA HIS A 83 8.07 2.19 1.62
C HIS A 83 8.86 1.43 2.68
N ARG A 84 9.16 0.19 2.32
CA ARG A 84 9.67 -0.88 3.17
C ARG A 84 11.19 -1.06 2.96
N LEU A 85 12.02 -0.64 3.93
CA LEU A 85 13.50 -0.58 3.86
C LEU A 85 14.22 -1.91 4.24
N HIS A 86 14.48 -2.90 3.36
CA HIS A 86 14.99 -4.23 3.83
C HIS A 86 16.24 -4.80 3.17
N SER A 87 17.00 -5.56 3.98
CA SER A 87 18.06 -6.49 3.60
C SER A 87 17.62 -7.97 3.70
N ASN A 88 17.31 -8.59 2.55
CA ASN A 88 17.24 -10.05 2.29
C ASN A 88 16.16 -10.92 3.01
N PRO A 89 15.80 -12.15 2.55
CA PRO A 89 15.84 -12.75 1.21
C PRO A 89 14.44 -13.03 0.61
N LYS A 90 13.38 -12.39 1.11
CA LYS A 90 12.08 -12.30 0.40
C LYS A 90 11.79 -10.83 0.10
N THR A 91 12.54 -10.34 -0.89
CA THR A 91 12.63 -8.93 -1.27
C THR A 91 11.27 -8.36 -1.67
N PRO A 92 10.88 -7.19 -1.13
CA PRO A 92 9.99 -6.31 -1.86
C PRO A 92 10.68 -5.95 -3.18
N ARG A 93 10.11 -6.30 -4.34
CA ARG A 93 10.75 -5.99 -5.62
C ARG A 93 10.49 -4.51 -5.94
N PRO A 94 11.51 -3.63 -6.00
CA PRO A 94 11.34 -2.29 -6.52
C PRO A 94 10.94 -2.33 -8.00
N TYR A 95 10.07 -1.42 -8.41
CA TYR A 95 9.80 -1.15 -9.82
C TYR A 95 10.78 -0.09 -10.31
N PHE A 96 11.51 -0.39 -11.38
CA PHE A 96 12.54 0.43 -11.98
C PHE A 96 12.11 0.81 -13.39
N LEU A 97 12.24 2.08 -13.78
CA LEU A 97 12.03 2.52 -15.17
C LEU A 97 13.33 2.43 -15.98
N ASP A 98 14.44 2.80 -15.36
CA ASP A 98 15.80 2.50 -15.81
C ASP A 98 16.57 1.79 -14.66
N PRO A 99 17.83 1.35 -14.85
CA PRO A 99 18.57 0.65 -13.80
C PRO A 99 18.73 1.41 -12.47
N LEU A 100 18.52 2.72 -12.44
CA LEU A 100 18.81 3.64 -11.31
C LEU A 100 17.52 4.23 -10.70
N LEU A 101 16.47 4.46 -11.49
CA LEU A 101 15.27 5.23 -11.12
C LEU A 101 14.10 4.32 -10.69
N LYS A 102 13.81 4.32 -9.38
CA LYS A 102 12.73 3.54 -8.78
C LYS A 102 11.38 4.28 -8.79
N ILE A 103 10.37 3.77 -9.50
CA ILE A 103 9.00 4.32 -9.54
C ILE A 103 8.04 3.68 -8.51
N GLY A 104 8.45 2.61 -7.81
CA GLY A 104 7.57 1.98 -6.83
C GLY A 104 8.18 0.80 -6.09
N ALA A 105 7.35 0.11 -5.29
CA ALA A 105 7.73 -1.08 -4.55
C ALA A 105 6.58 -2.09 -4.46
N ASN A 106 6.84 -3.36 -4.74
CA ASN A 106 5.94 -4.46 -4.42
C ASN A 106 6.35 -5.07 -3.09
N GLY A 107 5.49 -5.03 -2.07
CA GLY A 107 5.71 -5.62 -0.74
C GLY A 107 4.72 -6.73 -0.39
N ALA A 108 4.12 -7.40 -1.38
CA ALA A 108 3.09 -8.41 -1.19
C ALA A 108 3.58 -9.62 -0.34
N SER A 109 2.68 -10.11 0.51
CA SER A 109 2.85 -11.34 1.29
C SER A 109 1.85 -12.38 0.84
N ILE A 110 2.19 -13.68 0.95
CA ILE A 110 1.26 -14.78 0.64
C ILE A 110 1.24 -15.72 1.85
N SER A 111 0.05 -16.00 2.36
CA SER A 111 -0.19 -16.96 3.46
C SER A 111 -1.51 -17.68 3.21
N SER A 112 -1.57 -18.99 3.50
CA SER A 112 -2.77 -19.81 3.27
C SER A 112 -3.34 -19.72 1.83
N GLY A 113 -2.49 -19.46 0.82
CA GLY A 113 -2.90 -19.24 -0.58
C GLY A 113 -3.52 -17.87 -0.88
N ILE A 114 -3.55 -16.95 0.09
CA ILE A 114 -4.14 -15.61 -0.02
C ILE A 114 -3.03 -14.56 0.00
N THR A 115 -3.11 -13.61 -0.92
CA THR A 115 -2.19 -12.46 -1.00
C THR A 115 -2.66 -11.32 -0.10
N SER A 116 -1.74 -10.68 0.62
CA SER A 116 -1.97 -9.45 1.39
C SER A 116 -0.81 -8.46 1.20
N HIS A 117 -0.92 -7.29 1.83
CA HIS A 117 -0.20 -6.07 1.46
C HIS A 117 -0.47 -5.73 -0.02
N GLY A 118 0.57 -5.48 -0.82
CA GLY A 118 0.41 -5.20 -2.24
C GLY A 118 1.57 -4.40 -2.80
N LEU A 119 1.25 -3.42 -3.63
CA LEU A 119 2.19 -2.55 -4.32
C LEU A 119 1.96 -1.08 -3.93
N ALA A 120 3.03 -0.30 -4.00
CA ALA A 120 3.02 1.15 -3.94
C ALA A 120 3.63 1.69 -5.24
N PHE A 121 2.91 2.61 -5.89
CA PHE A 121 3.32 3.26 -7.13
C PHE A 121 3.43 4.76 -6.89
N ASN A 122 4.52 5.38 -7.33
CA ASN A 122 4.78 6.78 -7.07
C ASN A 122 4.12 7.63 -8.16
N THR A 123 2.87 8.05 -7.96
CA THR A 123 2.17 8.96 -8.90
C THR A 123 2.82 10.35 -8.89
N ASP A 124 2.62 11.12 -7.82
CA ASP A 124 3.22 12.44 -7.58
C ASP A 124 3.55 12.68 -6.07
N PRO A 125 4.28 11.76 -5.38
CA PRO A 125 4.69 12.00 -4.01
C PRO A 125 5.81 13.05 -3.92
N GLY A 126 5.89 13.77 -2.80
CA GLY A 126 7.08 14.53 -2.42
C GLY A 126 8.29 13.60 -2.35
N LEU A 127 9.29 13.82 -3.22
CA LEU A 127 10.47 12.95 -3.29
C LEU A 127 11.52 13.29 -2.21
N ASP A 128 11.36 14.42 -1.52
CA ASP A 128 12.14 14.84 -0.36
C ASP A 128 12.06 13.85 0.80
N TYR A 129 10.91 13.20 1.02
CA TYR A 129 10.74 12.17 2.04
C TYR A 129 11.71 10.98 1.89
N PHE A 130 12.19 10.70 0.67
CA PHE A 130 13.15 9.60 0.45
C PHE A 130 14.56 9.95 0.91
N GLN A 131 14.90 11.23 1.07
CA GLN A 131 16.21 11.67 1.57
C GLN A 131 16.43 11.31 3.05
N HIS A 132 15.38 10.88 3.76
CA HIS A 132 15.43 10.53 5.18
C HIS A 132 15.64 9.03 5.44
N ILE A 133 15.73 8.22 4.38
CA ILE A 133 15.73 6.75 4.42
C ILE A 133 16.66 6.16 3.36
N VAL A 134 17.09 4.91 3.56
CA VAL A 134 17.70 4.09 2.50
C VAL A 134 16.62 3.21 1.85
N PRO A 135 16.01 3.61 0.71
CA PRO A 135 14.81 2.99 0.19
C PRO A 135 15.05 1.53 -0.23
N CYS A 136 14.37 0.60 0.44
CA CYS A 136 14.58 -0.85 0.25
C CYS A 136 16.03 -1.34 0.49
N GLY A 137 16.82 -0.62 1.28
CA GLY A 137 18.20 -1.02 1.60
C GLY A 137 19.20 -0.87 0.45
N ILE A 138 18.82 -0.18 -0.63
CA ILE A 138 19.68 0.10 -1.78
C ILE A 138 20.10 1.58 -1.69
N ALA A 139 21.37 1.84 -1.40
CA ALA A 139 21.88 3.21 -1.25
C ALA A 139 22.08 3.93 -2.60
N ASP A 140 22.58 3.20 -3.60
CA ASP A 140 23.06 3.77 -4.87
C ASP A 140 21.95 3.96 -5.92
N LYS A 141 20.69 4.20 -5.49
CA LYS A 141 19.54 4.34 -6.40
C LYS A 141 18.57 5.42 -5.99
N GLU A 142 18.21 6.25 -6.96
CA GLU A 142 17.23 7.30 -6.79
C GLU A 142 15.79 6.76 -6.81
N VAL A 143 14.89 7.58 -6.29
CA VAL A 143 13.45 7.37 -6.41
C VAL A 143 12.86 8.44 -7.32
N THR A 144 11.92 8.01 -8.15
CA THR A 144 11.20 8.85 -9.09
C THR A 144 9.68 8.67 -8.94
N SER A 145 8.93 9.46 -9.70
CA SER A 145 7.47 9.46 -9.77
C SER A 145 6.99 9.56 -11.22
N LEU A 146 5.76 9.13 -11.50
CA LEU A 146 5.15 9.31 -12.81
C LEU A 146 5.22 10.79 -13.25
N ARG A 147 4.98 11.72 -12.32
CA ARG A 147 5.10 13.15 -12.57
C ARG A 147 6.50 13.59 -13.02
N ARG A 148 7.55 13.14 -12.32
CA ARG A 148 8.95 13.48 -12.63
C ARG A 148 9.35 12.99 -14.02
N GLU A 149 8.88 11.80 -14.39
CA GLU A 149 9.29 11.11 -15.63
C GLU A 149 8.49 11.55 -16.86
N THR A 150 7.21 11.91 -16.73
CA THR A 150 6.45 12.48 -17.86
C THR A 150 6.75 13.96 -18.08
N GLY A 151 7.10 14.70 -17.02
CA GLY A 151 7.24 16.16 -17.06
C GLY A 151 5.93 16.91 -17.32
N THR A 152 4.79 16.21 -17.34
CA THR A 152 3.46 16.76 -17.67
C THR A 152 2.62 17.03 -16.43
N VAL A 153 1.54 17.79 -16.58
CA VAL A 153 0.44 17.74 -15.59
C VAL A 153 -0.22 16.36 -15.71
N LEU A 154 -0.31 15.64 -14.60
CA LEU A 154 -0.99 14.34 -14.56
C LEU A 154 -2.52 14.50 -14.58
N PRO A 155 -3.28 13.50 -15.09
CA PRO A 155 -4.72 13.47 -14.95
C PRO A 155 -5.13 13.32 -13.47
N SER A 156 -6.43 13.40 -13.17
CA SER A 156 -6.91 13.22 -11.80
C SER A 156 -6.55 11.84 -11.24
N GLU A 157 -6.34 11.79 -9.94
CA GLU A 157 -5.90 10.59 -9.24
C GLU A 157 -6.88 9.41 -9.41
N ASP A 158 -8.18 9.69 -9.52
CA ASP A 158 -9.20 8.67 -9.83
C ASP A 158 -8.99 8.00 -11.19
N VAL A 159 -8.60 8.77 -12.22
CA VAL A 159 -8.27 8.23 -13.55
C VAL A 159 -7.02 7.37 -13.47
N ILE A 160 -6.01 7.78 -12.70
CA ILE A 160 -4.77 7.02 -12.52
C ILE A 160 -5.05 5.70 -11.78
N HIS A 161 -5.82 5.76 -10.70
CA HIS A 161 -6.31 4.59 -9.98
C HIS A 161 -7.07 3.64 -10.92
N GLU A 162 -7.97 4.14 -11.76
CA GLU A 162 -8.72 3.33 -12.73
C GLU A 162 -7.84 2.66 -13.78
N GLN A 163 -6.82 3.34 -14.30
CA GLN A 163 -5.85 2.74 -15.22
C GLN A 163 -5.03 1.63 -14.54
N LEU A 164 -4.63 1.83 -13.27
CA LEU A 164 -3.94 0.81 -12.48
C LEU A 164 -4.83 -0.41 -12.19
N ILE A 165 -6.09 -0.19 -11.80
CA ILE A 165 -7.11 -1.25 -11.59
C ILE A 165 -7.35 -2.03 -12.89
N SER A 166 -7.53 -1.33 -14.02
CA SER A 166 -7.73 -1.93 -15.34
C SER A 166 -6.53 -2.77 -15.79
N CYS A 167 -5.32 -2.25 -15.61
CA CYS A 167 -4.09 -3.00 -15.88
C CYS A 167 -3.97 -4.25 -15.00
N PHE A 168 -4.25 -4.15 -13.70
CA PHE A 168 -4.24 -5.28 -12.79
C PHE A 168 -5.25 -6.35 -13.23
N ALA A 169 -6.51 -5.95 -13.44
CA ALA A 169 -7.58 -6.85 -13.86
C ALA A 169 -7.21 -7.63 -15.14
N ARG A 170 -6.72 -6.91 -16.15
CA ARG A 170 -6.27 -7.47 -17.44
C ARG A 170 -5.10 -8.43 -17.29
N ILE A 171 -4.07 -8.09 -16.51
CA ILE A 171 -2.88 -8.92 -16.30
C ILE A 171 -3.21 -10.21 -15.55
N PHE A 172 -4.08 -10.14 -14.53
CA PHE A 172 -4.46 -11.30 -13.73
C PHE A 172 -5.67 -12.08 -14.27
N GLY A 173 -6.27 -11.64 -15.38
CA GLY A 173 -7.37 -12.34 -16.06
C GLY A 173 -8.74 -12.23 -15.37
N PHE A 174 -8.93 -11.21 -14.52
CA PHE A 174 -10.24 -10.88 -13.95
C PHE A 174 -11.14 -10.31 -15.05
N LYS A 175 -12.37 -10.83 -15.13
CA LYS A 175 -13.33 -10.47 -16.19
C LYS A 175 -14.43 -9.54 -15.72
N ASN A 176 -14.84 -9.69 -14.45
CA ASN A 176 -15.93 -8.94 -13.86
C ASN A 176 -15.37 -8.08 -12.73
N LEU A 177 -15.47 -6.76 -12.86
CA LEU A 177 -15.07 -5.80 -11.83
C LEU A 177 -16.31 -5.29 -11.12
N ILE A 178 -16.33 -5.43 -9.79
CA ILE A 178 -17.41 -4.95 -8.92
C ILE A 178 -16.82 -3.78 -8.12
N LEU A 179 -17.04 -2.56 -8.59
CA LEU A 179 -16.58 -1.36 -7.90
C LEU A 179 -17.41 -1.16 -6.62
N LYS A 180 -16.74 -0.88 -5.50
CA LYS A 180 -17.35 -0.48 -4.23
C LYS A 180 -16.70 0.79 -3.71
N GLU A 181 -17.51 1.83 -3.59
CA GLU A 181 -17.16 3.09 -2.94
C GLU A 181 -17.75 3.08 -1.54
N ASN A 182 -16.95 2.76 -0.52
CA ASN A 182 -17.45 2.68 0.85
C ASN A 182 -16.36 2.98 1.89
N LYS A 183 -16.26 4.25 2.30
CA LYS A 183 -15.51 4.66 3.51
C LYS A 183 -16.17 4.16 4.81
N SER A 184 -17.46 3.83 4.76
CA SER A 184 -18.25 3.24 5.85
C SER A 184 -17.66 1.96 6.43
N ILE A 185 -16.98 1.14 5.61
CA ILE A 185 -16.40 -0.15 6.04
C ILE A 185 -15.22 0.05 7.02
N LEU A 186 -14.60 1.23 7.04
CA LEU A 186 -13.57 1.60 8.03
C LEU A 186 -14.17 2.10 9.36
N LEU A 187 -15.44 2.52 9.35
CA LEU A 187 -16.14 3.10 10.50
C LEU A 187 -16.86 2.06 11.35
N ASP A 188 -17.12 0.86 10.82
CA ASP A 188 -17.83 -0.22 11.52
C ASP A 188 -16.92 -0.96 12.52
N ASN A 189 -16.35 -0.19 13.46
CA ASN A 189 -15.63 -0.71 14.62
C ASN A 189 -16.64 -1.16 15.69
N GLY A 190 -17.34 -2.27 15.42
CA GLY A 190 -17.95 -3.14 16.43
C GLY A 190 -18.74 -2.43 17.53
N LYS A 191 -19.79 -1.67 17.16
CA LYS A 191 -20.87 -1.41 18.14
C LYS A 191 -21.62 -2.72 18.36
N SER A 192 -21.30 -3.39 19.46
CA SER A 192 -22.12 -4.48 19.99
C SER A 192 -23.58 -4.09 19.99
N GLU A 193 -24.45 -4.97 19.50
CA GLU A 193 -25.88 -4.91 19.78
C GLU A 193 -26.08 -4.97 21.29
N ARG A 194 -26.27 -3.80 21.91
CA ARG A 194 -26.91 -3.75 23.21
C ARG A 194 -28.39 -3.99 22.94
N HIS A 195 -28.80 -5.24 23.14
CA HIS A 195 -30.19 -5.53 23.42
C HIS A 195 -30.63 -4.61 24.56
N VAL A 196 -31.72 -3.90 24.33
CA VAL A 196 -32.45 -3.18 25.37
C VAL A 196 -33.64 -4.07 25.67
N ASP A 197 -33.58 -4.72 26.83
CA ASP A 197 -34.74 -5.32 27.49
C ASP A 197 -35.63 -4.18 28.07
#